data_AF-A0A662HT99-F1
#
_entry.id   AF-A0A662HT99-F1
#
_cell.length_a   1.000
_cell.length_b   1.000
_cell.length_c   1.000
_cell.angle_alpha   90.00
_cell.angle_beta   90.00
_cell.angle_gamma   90.00
#
_symmetry.space_group_name_H-M   'P 1'
#
loop_
_entity.id
_entity.type
_entity.pdbx_description
1 polymer ?
#
loop_
_entity_poly.entity_id
_entity_poly.type
_entity_poly.pdbx_seq_one_letter_code
_entity_poly.pdbx_strand_id
1 'polypeptide(L)'
;RTIGIALIPEPVILPYQILHRVATCHLVGAPLEAGHMLSIGGYFGSPEGAAVGAVAAQILQAASMYPTVVESTILDARYFVNTTREALWATSISMQARTLGNKVMNLGITSQIAGPCTDMLLYETATITIADAVSGTAIEIGTRPTACRYKDYGSGLENKFFAEVLKSSAKHLKLADANEVVKALLPKYESKLKTPPKGKSFPECTDLKTLQPSREWLEIYERVWRELEDLGLPRWT
;
A
#
# COMPACT_ATOMS: atom_id res chain seq x y z
N ARG A 1 14.55 16.75 -10.20
CA ARG A 1 14.56 17.14 -8.77
C ARG A 1 13.99 15.97 -7.99
N THR A 2 14.68 15.49 -6.96
CA THR A 2 14.20 14.37 -6.13
C THR A 2 13.07 14.87 -5.22
N ILE A 3 12.05 14.03 -4.98
CA ILE A 3 10.97 14.34 -4.02
C ILE A 3 11.53 14.33 -2.60
N GLY A 4 11.20 15.34 -1.80
CA GLY A 4 11.48 15.37 -0.38
C GLY A 4 10.41 14.61 0.39
N ILE A 5 10.80 13.88 1.44
CA ILE A 5 9.88 13.10 2.27
C ILE A 5 9.87 13.67 3.69
N ALA A 6 8.67 13.98 4.17
CA ALA A 6 8.43 14.48 5.51
C ALA A 6 7.32 13.65 6.18
N LEU A 7 7.73 12.63 6.93
CA LEU A 7 6.81 11.76 7.66
C LEU A 7 6.61 12.30 9.08
N ILE A 8 5.39 12.68 9.43
CA ILE A 8 5.04 13.05 10.80
C ILE A 8 4.78 11.78 11.62
N PRO A 9 5.41 11.62 12.79
CA PRO A 9 5.18 10.45 13.63
C PRO A 9 3.81 10.54 14.30
N GLU A 10 3.25 9.38 14.64
CA GLU A 10 2.11 9.29 15.56
C GLU A 10 2.51 9.88 16.94
N PRO A 11 1.69 10.73 17.61
CA PRO A 11 0.31 11.09 17.32
C PRO A 11 0.14 12.40 16.50
N VAL A 12 0.70 12.46 15.29
CA VAL A 12 0.52 13.56 14.33
C VAL A 12 1.18 14.86 14.84
N ILE A 13 2.44 14.74 15.28
CA ILE A 13 3.25 15.89 15.71
C ILE A 13 4.18 16.36 14.58
N LEU A 14 4.49 17.66 14.52
CA LEU A 14 5.45 18.23 13.56
C LEU A 14 6.72 18.75 14.27
N PRO A 15 7.71 17.88 14.55
CA PRO A 15 8.98 18.27 15.13
C PRO A 15 9.76 19.26 14.25
N TYR A 16 10.58 20.12 14.88
CA TYR A 16 11.46 21.07 14.18
C TYR A 16 12.35 20.43 13.12
N GLN A 17 12.81 19.19 13.33
CA GLN A 17 13.62 18.47 12.35
C GLN A 17 12.87 18.19 11.04
N ILE A 18 11.58 17.88 11.13
CA ILE A 18 10.73 17.65 9.96
C ILE A 18 10.36 18.98 9.32
N LEU A 19 10.01 20.00 10.13
CA LEU A 19 9.75 21.35 9.65
C LEU A 19 10.93 21.94 8.87
N HIS A 20 12.17 21.73 9.32
CA HIS A 20 13.37 22.16 8.60
C HIS A 20 13.47 21.52 7.20
N ARG A 21 13.16 20.22 7.07
CA ARG A 21 13.12 19.53 5.77
C ARG A 21 12.04 20.12 4.86
N VAL A 22 10.85 20.37 5.40
CA VAL A 22 9.74 21.02 4.68
C VAL A 22 10.18 22.39 4.15
N ALA A 23 10.78 23.23 5.01
CA ALA A 23 11.29 24.54 4.62
C ALA A 23 12.37 24.44 3.53
N THR A 24 13.31 23.49 3.66
CA THR A 24 14.32 23.25 2.64
C THR A 24 13.70 22.86 1.30
N CYS A 25 12.70 21.97 1.29
CA CYS A 25 12.03 21.54 0.06
C CYS A 25 11.36 22.72 -0.66
N HIS A 26 10.68 23.60 0.09
CA HIS A 26 10.07 24.81 -0.46
C HIS A 26 11.11 25.79 -1.02
N LEU A 27 12.19 26.03 -0.28
CA LEU A 27 13.26 26.96 -0.71
C LEU A 27 13.93 26.53 -2.02
N VAL A 28 14.12 25.23 -2.23
CA VAL A 28 14.74 24.70 -3.46
C VAL A 28 13.71 24.36 -4.55
N GLY A 29 12.41 24.53 -4.27
CA GLY A 29 11.31 24.16 -5.16
C GLY A 29 11.29 22.66 -5.51
N ALA A 30 11.59 21.79 -4.54
CA ALA A 30 11.44 20.34 -4.68
C ALA A 30 10.00 19.91 -4.37
N PRO A 31 9.44 18.91 -5.09
CA PRO A 31 8.19 18.27 -4.69
C PRO A 31 8.30 17.70 -3.27
N LEU A 32 7.20 17.70 -2.53
CA LEU A 32 7.15 17.23 -1.15
C LEU A 32 6.07 16.17 -0.97
N GLU A 33 6.46 15.03 -0.42
CA GLU A 33 5.58 14.05 0.19
C GLU A 33 5.45 14.37 1.68
N ALA A 34 4.24 14.73 2.10
CA ALA A 34 3.89 14.77 3.53
C ALA A 34 3.17 13.48 3.88
N GLY A 35 3.77 12.67 4.74
CA GLY A 35 3.24 11.35 5.08
C GLY A 35 3.02 11.13 6.57
N HIS A 36 2.20 10.16 6.90
CA HIS A 36 2.06 9.60 8.23
C HIS A 36 1.53 8.17 8.10
N MET A 37 1.92 7.31 9.04
CA MET A 37 1.36 5.97 9.15
C MET A 37 0.71 5.84 10.52
N LEU A 38 -0.63 5.91 10.57
CA LEU A 38 -1.34 5.62 11.82
C LEU A 38 -1.46 4.12 12.01
N SER A 39 -1.38 3.69 13.26
CA SER A 39 -1.49 2.28 13.60
C SER A 39 -2.81 1.97 14.29
N ILE A 40 -3.53 0.95 13.82
CA ILE A 40 -4.62 0.33 14.57
C ILE A 40 -4.02 -0.30 15.82
N GLY A 41 -4.55 0.06 16.99
CA GLY A 41 -3.98 -0.23 18.30
C GLY A 41 -2.95 0.80 18.79
N GLY A 42 -2.73 1.88 18.04
CA GLY A 42 -1.88 3.02 18.41
C GLY A 42 -2.61 4.06 19.26
N TYR A 43 -2.19 5.32 19.13
CA TYR A 43 -2.76 6.47 19.87
C TYR A 43 -4.21 6.76 19.50
N PHE A 44 -4.62 6.43 18.28
CA PHE A 44 -6.01 6.57 17.84
C PHE A 44 -6.87 5.33 18.14
N GLY A 45 -6.28 4.27 18.72
CA GLY A 45 -7.02 3.11 19.20
C GLY A 45 -7.59 2.24 18.06
N SER A 46 -8.90 2.31 17.84
CA SER A 46 -9.62 1.38 16.95
C SER A 46 -9.40 1.70 15.46
N PRO A 47 -9.84 0.81 14.54
CA PRO A 47 -9.83 1.08 13.10
C PRO A 47 -10.60 2.36 12.73
N GLU A 48 -11.73 2.63 13.38
CA GLU A 48 -12.52 3.86 13.21
C GLU A 48 -11.75 5.08 13.69
N GLY A 49 -11.12 4.99 14.86
CA GLY A 49 -10.29 6.06 15.40
C GLY A 49 -9.10 6.37 14.49
N ALA A 50 -8.42 5.35 13.97
CA ALA A 50 -7.34 5.49 13.00
C ALA A 50 -7.82 6.12 11.68
N ALA A 51 -9.01 5.76 11.19
CA ALA A 51 -9.60 6.37 10.00
C ALA A 51 -9.87 7.88 10.19
N VAL A 52 -10.48 8.26 11.32
CA VAL A 52 -10.68 9.68 11.68
C VAL A 52 -9.34 10.41 11.82
N GLY A 53 -8.37 9.78 12.49
CA GLY A 53 -7.03 10.33 12.67
C GLY A 53 -6.33 10.59 11.33
N ALA A 54 -6.48 9.70 10.35
CA ALA A 54 -5.85 9.83 9.04
C ALA A 54 -6.43 11.02 8.25
N VAL A 55 -7.76 11.23 8.31
CA VAL A 55 -8.39 12.42 7.73
C VAL A 55 -7.89 13.70 8.41
N ALA A 56 -7.82 13.71 9.75
CA ALA A 56 -7.34 14.86 10.51
C ALA A 56 -5.86 15.18 10.21
N ALA A 57 -5.03 14.15 10.10
CA ALA A 57 -3.61 14.28 9.77
C ALA A 57 -3.41 14.85 8.36
N GLN A 58 -4.17 14.41 7.34
CA GLN A 58 -4.13 15.03 6.02
C GLN A 58 -4.45 16.52 6.07
N ILE A 59 -5.49 16.93 6.80
CA ILE A 59 -5.86 18.34 6.93
C ILE A 59 -4.69 19.13 7.53
N LEU A 60 -4.08 18.61 8.58
CA LEU A 60 -2.92 19.25 9.22
C LEU A 60 -1.72 19.32 8.27
N GLN A 61 -1.39 18.23 7.57
CA GLN A 61 -0.28 18.17 6.62
C GLN A 61 -0.47 19.15 5.48
N ALA A 62 -1.67 19.21 4.90
CA ALA A 62 -2.00 20.15 3.84
C ALA A 62 -1.83 21.60 4.29
N ALA A 63 -2.31 21.94 5.50
CA ALA A 63 -2.26 23.30 6.04
C ALA A 63 -0.85 23.72 6.51
N SER A 64 -0.07 22.80 7.07
CA SER A 64 1.23 23.12 7.68
C SER A 64 2.44 22.91 6.76
N MET A 65 2.33 22.02 5.76
CA MET A 65 3.47 21.59 4.96
C MET A 65 3.37 21.95 3.48
N TYR A 66 2.19 22.34 2.97
CA TYR A 66 1.94 22.63 1.55
C TYR A 66 2.52 21.57 0.59
N PRO A 67 2.21 20.28 0.80
CA PRO A 67 2.84 19.19 0.07
C PRO A 67 2.34 19.06 -1.37
N THR A 68 3.13 18.38 -2.20
CA THR A 68 2.72 17.95 -3.54
C THR A 68 1.81 16.72 -3.47
N VAL A 69 2.13 15.77 -2.59
CA VAL A 69 1.36 14.53 -2.35
C VAL A 69 1.22 14.28 -0.86
N VAL A 70 0.10 13.69 -0.44
CA VAL A 70 -0.18 13.36 0.96
C VAL A 70 -0.35 11.86 1.15
N GLU A 71 0.49 11.29 2.01
CA GLU A 71 0.43 9.90 2.43
C GLU A 71 -0.26 9.80 3.80
N SER A 72 -1.23 8.89 3.92
CA SER A 72 -1.97 8.65 5.16
C SER A 72 -2.43 7.20 5.23
N THR A 73 -1.48 6.26 5.12
CA THR A 73 -1.79 4.82 5.16
C THR A 73 -2.05 4.39 6.60
N ILE A 74 -3.01 3.49 6.80
CA ILE A 74 -3.30 2.93 8.12
C ILE A 74 -2.74 1.50 8.18
N LEU A 75 -1.90 1.24 9.16
CA LEU A 75 -1.28 -0.06 9.39
C LEU A 75 -1.90 -0.77 10.58
N ASP A 76 -1.93 -2.09 10.55
CA ASP A 76 -2.21 -2.91 11.73
C ASP A 76 -0.97 -3.01 12.62
N ALA A 77 -1.00 -2.51 13.85
CA ALA A 77 0.18 -2.51 14.73
C ALA A 77 0.72 -3.91 15.04
N ARG A 78 -0.13 -4.95 14.99
CA ARG A 78 0.28 -6.33 15.30
C ARG A 78 1.26 -6.88 14.28
N TYR A 79 1.13 -6.42 13.04
CA TYR A 79 1.79 -7.00 11.88
C TYR A 79 2.64 -5.99 11.10
N PHE A 80 2.38 -4.69 11.28
CA PHE A 80 2.98 -3.57 10.57
C PHE A 80 2.71 -3.59 9.05
N VAL A 81 1.46 -3.90 8.68
CA VAL A 81 0.98 -4.03 7.30
C VAL A 81 -0.44 -3.50 7.17
N ASN A 82 -0.90 -3.20 5.96
CA ASN A 82 -2.26 -2.73 5.68
C ASN A 82 -3.14 -3.78 4.97
N THR A 83 -2.75 -5.06 5.01
CA THR A 83 -3.49 -6.16 4.38
C THR A 83 -4.57 -6.79 5.28
N THR A 84 -4.60 -6.44 6.57
CA THR A 84 -5.61 -7.00 7.48
C THR A 84 -6.98 -6.45 7.15
N ARG A 85 -8.04 -7.19 7.47
CA ARG A 85 -9.42 -6.80 7.18
C ARG A 85 -9.73 -5.41 7.74
N GLU A 86 -9.29 -5.15 8.97
CA GLU A 86 -9.48 -3.88 9.65
C GLU A 86 -8.67 -2.75 9.02
N ALA A 87 -7.40 -3.00 8.65
CA ALA A 87 -6.54 -2.00 8.02
C ALA A 87 -7.00 -1.65 6.60
N LEU A 88 -7.46 -2.65 5.82
CA LEU A 88 -8.05 -2.45 4.49
C LEU A 88 -9.32 -1.61 4.58
N TRP A 89 -10.22 -1.93 5.51
CA TRP A 89 -11.43 -1.17 5.72
C TRP A 89 -11.14 0.28 6.14
N ALA A 90 -10.26 0.46 7.14
CA ALA A 90 -9.92 1.79 7.63
C ALA A 90 -9.24 2.65 6.56
N THR A 91 -8.27 2.06 5.83
CA THR A 91 -7.54 2.76 4.76
C THR A 91 -8.47 3.14 3.61
N SER A 92 -9.32 2.22 3.13
CA SER A 92 -10.24 2.50 2.01
C SER A 92 -11.29 3.56 2.34
N ILE A 93 -11.90 3.52 3.52
CA ILE A 93 -12.87 4.53 3.95
C ILE A 93 -12.20 5.90 4.17
N SER A 94 -11.03 5.91 4.82
CA SER A 94 -10.25 7.14 4.99
C SER A 94 -9.86 7.73 3.64
N MET A 95 -9.36 6.91 2.69
CA MET A 95 -8.98 7.34 1.35
C MET A 95 -10.17 7.94 0.58
N GLN A 96 -11.35 7.30 0.63
CA GLN A 96 -12.56 7.86 0.01
C GLN A 96 -12.94 9.21 0.63
N ALA A 97 -12.93 9.33 1.95
CA ALA A 97 -13.22 10.59 2.63
C ALA A 97 -12.19 11.68 2.31
N ARG A 98 -10.92 11.31 2.16
CA ARG A 98 -9.81 12.19 1.79
C ARG A 98 -9.80 12.56 0.30
N THR A 99 -10.46 11.80 -0.56
CA THR A 99 -10.56 12.11 -1.99
C THR A 99 -11.80 12.97 -2.27
N LEU A 100 -12.89 12.76 -1.53
CA LEU A 100 -14.09 13.57 -1.63
C LEU A 100 -13.86 14.97 -1.05
N GLY A 101 -14.06 16.01 -1.86
CA GLY A 101 -14.09 17.40 -1.37
C GLY A 101 -12.74 18.10 -1.26
N ASN A 102 -11.64 17.51 -1.73
CA ASN A 102 -10.37 18.23 -1.92
C ASN A 102 -9.67 17.83 -3.23
N LYS A 103 -8.56 18.51 -3.55
CA LYS A 103 -7.77 18.29 -4.77
C LYS A 103 -6.35 17.80 -4.47
N VAL A 104 -6.16 17.18 -3.31
CA VAL A 104 -4.86 16.66 -2.88
C VAL A 104 -4.60 15.35 -3.62
N MET A 105 -3.36 15.14 -4.07
CA MET A 105 -2.93 13.83 -4.57
C MET A 105 -2.67 12.92 -3.38
N ASN A 106 -3.61 12.02 -3.12
CA ASN A 106 -3.48 11.03 -2.07
C ASN A 106 -2.52 9.92 -2.52
N LEU A 107 -1.56 9.62 -1.66
CA LEU A 107 -0.60 8.55 -1.84
C LEU A 107 -0.97 7.36 -0.93
N GLY A 108 -1.02 6.16 -1.53
CA GLY A 108 -1.20 4.88 -0.83
C GLY A 108 0.10 4.08 -0.75
N ILE A 109 0.13 3.09 0.14
CA ILE A 109 1.27 2.18 0.30
C ILE A 109 0.78 0.74 0.29
N THR A 110 1.38 -0.11 -0.54
CA THR A 110 1.11 -1.55 -0.53
C THR A 110 2.09 -2.27 0.37
N SER A 111 1.68 -2.62 1.60
CA SER A 111 2.52 -3.31 2.57
C SER A 111 2.00 -4.68 2.92
N GLN A 112 2.75 -5.71 2.52
CA GLN A 112 2.41 -7.11 2.69
C GLN A 112 3.26 -7.77 3.77
N ILE A 113 2.75 -8.84 4.39
CA ILE A 113 3.46 -9.59 5.41
C ILE A 113 4.15 -10.83 4.85
N ALA A 114 3.63 -11.44 3.78
CA ALA A 114 4.29 -12.53 3.07
C ALA A 114 5.47 -12.02 2.22
N GLY A 115 6.36 -12.94 1.86
CA GLY A 115 7.50 -12.64 0.99
C GLY A 115 7.37 -13.15 -0.44
N PRO A 116 8.35 -12.83 -1.30
CA PRO A 116 8.34 -13.17 -2.71
C PRO A 116 8.31 -14.68 -2.96
N CYS A 117 7.90 -15.09 -4.16
CA CYS A 117 7.70 -16.50 -4.49
C CYS A 117 6.60 -17.19 -3.65
N THR A 118 5.56 -16.45 -3.27
CA THR A 118 4.37 -16.98 -2.57
C THR A 118 3.09 -16.42 -3.19
N ASP A 119 2.03 -17.23 -3.21
CA ASP A 119 0.70 -16.79 -3.63
C ASP A 119 0.11 -15.79 -2.63
N MET A 120 0.37 -15.98 -1.34
CA MET A 120 -0.04 -15.07 -0.28
C MET A 120 0.42 -13.63 -0.54
N LEU A 121 1.67 -13.40 -0.96
CA LEU A 121 2.14 -12.05 -1.31
C LEU A 121 1.28 -11.43 -2.42
N LEU A 122 0.92 -12.19 -3.45
CA LEU A 122 0.12 -11.69 -4.56
C LEU A 122 -1.34 -11.47 -4.14
N TYR A 123 -1.92 -12.32 -3.28
CA TYR A 123 -3.26 -12.08 -2.73
C TYR A 123 -3.30 -10.83 -1.84
N GLU A 124 -2.31 -10.64 -0.96
CA GLU A 124 -2.20 -9.44 -0.13
C GLU A 124 -2.05 -8.19 -1.00
N THR A 125 -1.19 -8.26 -2.02
CA THR A 125 -0.98 -7.17 -3.01
C THR A 125 -2.27 -6.85 -3.73
N ALA A 126 -2.94 -7.84 -4.31
CA ALA A 126 -4.18 -7.62 -5.05
C ALA A 126 -5.25 -6.99 -4.15
N THR A 127 -5.39 -7.47 -2.91
CA THR A 127 -6.41 -6.98 -1.98
C THR A 127 -6.21 -5.50 -1.63
N ILE A 128 -4.98 -5.11 -1.27
CA ILE A 128 -4.65 -3.71 -0.95
C ILE A 128 -4.84 -2.83 -2.18
N THR A 129 -4.23 -3.22 -3.29
CA THR A 129 -4.16 -2.40 -4.49
C THR A 129 -5.52 -2.23 -5.17
N ILE A 130 -6.37 -3.27 -5.18
CA ILE A 130 -7.76 -3.15 -5.65
C ILE A 130 -8.49 -2.11 -4.79
N ALA A 131 -8.38 -2.21 -3.46
CA ALA A 131 -9.07 -1.31 -2.54
C ALA A 131 -8.60 0.14 -2.69
N ASP A 132 -7.28 0.37 -2.76
CA ASP A 132 -6.69 1.70 -2.93
C ASP A 132 -7.05 2.32 -4.28
N ALA A 133 -7.00 1.54 -5.36
CA ALA A 133 -7.35 1.98 -6.70
C ALA A 133 -8.77 2.57 -6.77
N VAL A 134 -9.78 1.81 -6.31
CA VAL A 134 -11.17 2.24 -6.38
C VAL A 134 -11.54 3.27 -5.30
N SER A 135 -10.73 3.40 -4.25
CA SER A 135 -10.91 4.40 -3.19
C SER A 135 -10.36 5.79 -3.54
N GLY A 136 -9.72 5.92 -4.70
CA GLY A 136 -9.26 7.20 -5.24
C GLY A 136 -7.80 7.53 -4.95
N THR A 137 -6.94 6.52 -4.78
CA THR A 137 -5.49 6.76 -4.70
C THR A 137 -4.98 7.39 -6.00
N ALA A 138 -4.14 8.43 -5.87
CA ALA A 138 -3.54 9.10 -7.04
C ALA A 138 -2.19 8.46 -7.41
N ILE A 139 -1.43 8.04 -6.39
CA ILE A 139 -0.13 7.38 -6.51
C ILE A 139 -0.11 6.28 -5.46
N GLU A 140 0.41 5.11 -5.79
CA GLU A 140 0.59 4.05 -4.80
C GLU A 140 2.04 3.56 -4.85
N ILE A 141 2.68 3.48 -3.69
CA ILE A 141 4.05 3.01 -3.55
C ILE A 141 4.01 1.58 -3.05
N GLY A 142 4.65 0.69 -3.77
CA GLY A 142 4.67 -0.72 -3.43
C GLY A 142 5.49 -1.49 -4.44
N THR A 143 5.75 -2.75 -4.19
CA THR A 143 5.35 -3.56 -3.02
C THR A 143 6.33 -3.41 -1.85
N ARG A 144 5.90 -3.74 -0.62
CA ARG A 144 6.78 -3.84 0.56
C ARG A 144 6.66 -5.23 1.20
N PRO A 145 7.19 -6.29 0.55
CA PRO A 145 7.05 -7.65 1.06
C PRO A 145 7.70 -7.82 2.43
N THR A 146 7.25 -8.81 3.18
CA THR A 146 7.79 -9.17 4.50
C THR A 146 7.78 -8.06 5.55
N ALA A 147 6.91 -7.05 5.39
CA ALA A 147 6.93 -5.81 6.18
C ALA A 147 8.34 -5.17 6.24
N CYS A 148 9.13 -5.31 5.17
CA CYS A 148 10.52 -4.87 5.07
C CYS A 148 11.48 -5.45 6.14
N ARG A 149 11.15 -6.62 6.73
CA ARG A 149 11.93 -7.22 7.83
C ARG A 149 13.22 -7.90 7.37
N TYR A 150 13.27 -8.37 6.12
CA TYR A 150 14.38 -9.17 5.61
C TYR A 150 15.06 -8.50 4.41
N LYS A 151 16.40 -8.54 4.40
CA LYS A 151 17.22 -8.05 3.29
C LYS A 151 16.99 -8.89 2.05
N ASP A 152 16.89 -8.23 0.90
CA ASP A 152 16.72 -8.86 -0.42
C ASP A 152 15.39 -9.60 -0.61
N TYR A 153 14.37 -9.41 0.24
CA TYR A 153 13.04 -10.00 0.05
C TYR A 153 12.12 -9.07 -0.75
N GLY A 154 12.54 -8.75 -1.98
CA GLY A 154 11.73 -8.04 -2.97
C GLY A 154 12.27 -8.28 -4.38
N SER A 155 11.38 -8.45 -5.36
CA SER A 155 11.70 -8.77 -6.75
C SER A 155 10.88 -7.93 -7.74
N GLY A 156 11.24 -8.01 -9.02
CA GLY A 156 10.53 -7.27 -10.07
C GLY A 156 9.11 -7.79 -10.35
N LEU A 157 8.83 -9.08 -10.11
CA LEU A 157 7.59 -9.71 -10.58
C LEU A 157 6.37 -9.27 -9.76
N GLU A 158 6.47 -9.19 -8.43
CA GLU A 158 5.37 -8.66 -7.60
C GLU A 158 5.13 -7.17 -7.85
N ASN A 159 6.16 -6.41 -8.22
CA ASN A 159 6.02 -4.99 -8.58
C ASN A 159 5.31 -4.83 -9.93
N LYS A 160 5.60 -5.72 -10.90
CA LYS A 160 4.84 -5.81 -12.15
C LYS A 160 3.38 -6.17 -11.89
N PHE A 161 3.14 -7.21 -11.10
CA PHE A 161 1.80 -7.65 -10.71
C PHE A 161 1.01 -6.52 -10.03
N PHE A 162 1.61 -5.85 -9.06
CA PHE A 162 1.07 -4.67 -8.39
C PHE A 162 0.61 -3.61 -9.39
N ALA A 163 1.51 -3.18 -10.30
CA ALA A 163 1.19 -2.12 -11.25
C ALA A 163 0.06 -2.51 -12.23
N GLU A 164 0.02 -3.77 -12.64
CA GLU A 164 -1.04 -4.31 -13.51
C GLU A 164 -2.39 -4.37 -12.80
N VAL A 165 -2.41 -4.86 -11.55
CA VAL A 165 -3.63 -4.91 -10.73
C VAL A 165 -4.14 -3.50 -10.46
N LEU A 166 -3.27 -2.56 -10.10
CA LEU A 166 -3.63 -1.15 -9.87
C LEU A 166 -4.31 -0.55 -11.10
N LYS A 167 -3.66 -0.64 -12.26
CA LYS A 167 -4.19 -0.10 -13.52
C LYS A 167 -5.48 -0.77 -13.95
N SER A 168 -5.56 -2.09 -13.84
CA SER A 168 -6.77 -2.81 -14.21
C SER A 168 -7.93 -2.47 -13.29
N SER A 169 -7.71 -2.44 -11.98
CA SER A 169 -8.72 -2.10 -10.98
C SER A 169 -9.28 -0.70 -11.22
N ALA A 170 -8.40 0.29 -11.41
CA ALA A 170 -8.78 1.66 -11.68
C ALA A 170 -9.60 1.83 -12.98
N LYS A 171 -9.35 0.99 -13.99
CA LYS A 171 -10.05 1.05 -15.29
C LYS A 171 -11.36 0.28 -15.31
N HIS A 172 -11.43 -0.85 -14.61
CA HIS A 172 -12.47 -1.87 -14.83
C HIS A 172 -13.40 -2.09 -13.64
N LEU A 173 -13.02 -1.73 -12.42
CA LEU A 173 -13.83 -2.00 -11.24
C LEU A 173 -14.54 -0.75 -10.73
N LYS A 174 -15.77 -0.95 -10.25
CA LYS A 174 -16.46 -0.01 -9.37
C LYS A 174 -16.24 -0.45 -7.92
N LEU A 175 -16.51 0.44 -6.97
CA LEU A 175 -16.39 0.17 -5.53
C LEU A 175 -17.10 -1.13 -5.10
N ALA A 176 -18.32 -1.37 -5.59
CA ALA A 176 -19.08 -2.57 -5.24
C ALA A 176 -18.44 -3.86 -5.77
N ASP A 177 -17.99 -3.88 -7.03
CA ASP A 177 -17.35 -5.03 -7.64
C ASP A 177 -16.01 -5.34 -6.95
N ALA A 178 -15.21 -4.30 -6.72
CA ALA A 178 -13.94 -4.40 -5.99
C ALA A 178 -14.09 -4.98 -4.58
N ASN A 179 -15.16 -4.59 -3.86
CA ASN A 179 -15.44 -5.11 -2.53
C ASN A 179 -15.72 -6.62 -2.55
N GLU A 180 -16.42 -7.13 -3.57
CA GLU A 180 -16.67 -8.56 -3.70
C GLU A 180 -15.39 -9.34 -4.06
N VAL A 181 -14.54 -8.80 -4.94
CA VAL A 181 -13.22 -9.39 -5.24
C VAL A 181 -12.36 -9.46 -3.97
N VAL A 182 -12.26 -8.35 -3.23
CA VAL A 182 -11.50 -8.27 -1.97
C VAL A 182 -12.02 -9.27 -0.93
N LYS A 183 -13.34 -9.40 -0.76
CA LYS A 183 -13.95 -10.39 0.15
C LYS A 183 -13.65 -11.83 -0.26
N ALA A 184 -13.51 -12.12 -1.56
CA ALA A 184 -13.14 -13.44 -2.03
C ALA A 184 -11.66 -13.79 -1.79
N LEU A 185 -10.78 -12.78 -1.80
CA LEU A 185 -9.34 -12.96 -1.58
C LEU A 185 -8.96 -13.05 -0.10
N LEU A 186 -9.59 -12.25 0.77
CA LEU A 186 -9.28 -12.18 2.21
C LEU A 186 -9.17 -13.55 2.92
N PRO A 187 -10.15 -14.48 2.77
CA PRO A 187 -10.09 -15.79 3.42
C PRO A 187 -8.89 -16.65 3.02
N LYS A 188 -8.24 -16.38 1.88
CA LYS A 188 -7.09 -17.16 1.40
C LYS A 188 -5.83 -16.94 2.24
N TYR A 189 -5.76 -15.83 2.98
CA TYR A 189 -4.55 -15.46 3.71
C TYR A 189 -4.78 -14.96 5.15
N GLU A 190 -5.98 -14.49 5.53
CA GLU A 190 -6.16 -13.82 6.84
C GLU A 190 -5.80 -14.71 8.05
N SER A 191 -6.03 -16.02 7.95
CA SER A 191 -5.65 -16.99 9.00
C SER A 191 -4.14 -17.19 9.16
N LYS A 192 -3.34 -16.80 8.15
CA LYS A 192 -1.89 -17.00 8.11
C LYS A 192 -1.10 -15.76 8.51
N LEU A 193 -1.75 -14.62 8.77
CA LEU A 193 -1.08 -13.34 9.09
C LEU A 193 -0.13 -13.44 10.30
N LYS A 194 -0.39 -14.32 11.27
CA LYS A 194 0.50 -14.54 12.42
C LYS A 194 1.76 -15.33 12.07
N THR A 195 1.68 -16.19 11.06
CA THR A 195 2.76 -17.09 10.62
C THR A 195 2.83 -17.09 9.10
N PRO A 196 3.17 -15.94 8.48
CA PRO A 196 3.13 -15.81 7.03
C PRO A 196 4.31 -16.57 6.40
N PRO A 197 4.18 -17.02 5.14
CA PRO A 197 5.29 -17.62 4.44
C PRO A 197 6.35 -16.54 4.16
N LYS A 198 7.57 -16.77 4.65
CA LYS A 198 8.71 -15.88 4.42
C LYS A 198 9.03 -15.73 2.92
N GLY A 199 8.73 -16.75 2.12
CA GLY A 199 9.04 -16.77 0.70
C GLY A 199 10.54 -16.90 0.43
N LYS A 200 10.96 -16.40 -0.73
CA LYS A 200 12.33 -16.46 -1.25
C LYS A 200 12.90 -15.04 -1.43
N SER A 201 14.19 -14.90 -1.16
CA SER A 201 14.94 -13.68 -1.47
C SER A 201 15.10 -13.51 -2.98
N PHE A 202 15.50 -12.32 -3.42
CA PHE A 202 15.73 -11.96 -4.81
C PHE A 202 16.67 -12.95 -5.52
N PRO A 203 17.84 -13.33 -4.97
CA PRO A 203 18.71 -14.35 -5.56
C PRO A 203 18.09 -15.75 -5.67
N GLU A 204 17.11 -16.08 -4.81
CA GLU A 204 16.47 -17.39 -4.78
C GLU A 204 15.28 -17.48 -5.75
N CYS A 205 14.65 -16.34 -6.09
CA CYS A 205 13.50 -16.29 -7.01
C CYS A 205 13.77 -15.58 -8.34
N THR A 206 15.01 -15.14 -8.59
CA THR A 206 15.42 -14.45 -9.83
C THR A 206 16.76 -15.00 -10.32
N ASP A 207 16.86 -15.29 -11.62
CA ASP A 207 18.16 -15.54 -12.25
C ASP A 207 18.96 -14.24 -12.30
N LEU A 208 20.01 -14.15 -11.48
CA LEU A 208 20.82 -12.94 -11.34
C LEU A 208 21.60 -12.55 -12.60
N LYS A 209 21.78 -13.46 -13.57
CA LYS A 209 22.46 -13.13 -14.84
C LYS A 209 21.52 -12.47 -15.84
N THR A 210 20.28 -12.96 -15.90
CA THR A 210 19.29 -12.52 -16.89
C THR A 210 18.27 -11.54 -16.30
N LEU A 211 18.26 -11.40 -14.97
CA LEU A 211 17.27 -10.68 -14.16
C LEU A 211 15.83 -11.15 -14.43
N GLN A 212 15.67 -12.40 -14.87
CA GLN A 212 14.37 -13.01 -15.11
C GLN A 212 13.87 -13.75 -13.86
N PRO A 213 12.56 -13.67 -13.54
CA PRO A 213 11.99 -14.45 -12.45
C PRO A 213 12.16 -15.94 -12.67
N SER A 214 12.26 -16.71 -11.58
CA SER A 214 12.26 -18.17 -11.65
C SER A 214 10.96 -18.69 -12.25
N ARG A 215 11.00 -19.89 -12.84
CA ARG A 215 9.82 -20.56 -13.38
C ARG A 215 8.72 -20.74 -12.34
N GLU A 216 9.09 -21.13 -11.12
CA GLU A 216 8.16 -21.26 -9.99
C GLU A 216 7.47 -19.92 -9.68
N TRP A 217 8.21 -18.81 -9.70
CA TRP A 217 7.62 -17.51 -9.41
C TRP A 217 6.61 -17.09 -10.48
N LEU A 218 6.95 -17.33 -11.76
CA LEU A 218 6.05 -17.12 -12.90
C LEU A 218 4.79 -18.00 -12.82
N GLU A 219 4.92 -19.27 -12.45
CA GLU A 219 3.78 -20.18 -12.33
C GLU A 219 2.79 -19.73 -11.24
N ILE A 220 3.28 -19.22 -10.11
CA ILE A 220 2.44 -18.61 -9.06
C ILE A 220 1.76 -17.35 -9.58
N TYR A 221 2.51 -16.46 -10.24
CA TYR A 221 1.99 -15.23 -10.82
C TYR A 221 0.87 -15.49 -11.84
N GLU A 222 1.05 -16.45 -12.75
CA GLU A 222 0.04 -16.85 -13.73
C GLU A 222 -1.18 -17.51 -13.08
N ARG A 223 -0.99 -18.30 -12.01
CA ARG A 223 -2.11 -18.89 -11.26
C ARG A 223 -2.96 -17.82 -10.60
N VAL A 224 -2.34 -16.86 -9.91
CA VAL A 224 -3.07 -15.80 -9.22
C VAL A 224 -3.79 -14.87 -10.21
N TRP A 225 -3.19 -14.58 -11.38
CA TRP A 225 -3.89 -13.83 -12.43
C TRP A 225 -5.14 -14.53 -12.93
N ARG A 226 -5.09 -15.84 -13.19
CA ARG A 226 -6.28 -16.61 -13.59
C ARG A 226 -7.39 -16.51 -12.55
N GLU A 227 -7.04 -16.60 -11.27
CA GLU A 227 -8.02 -16.45 -10.19
C GLU A 227 -8.62 -15.04 -10.15
N LEU A 228 -7.84 -13.99 -10.43
CA LEU A 228 -8.36 -12.62 -10.53
C LEU A 228 -9.29 -12.44 -11.74
N GLU A 229 -8.98 -13.06 -12.87
CA GLU A 229 -9.83 -13.07 -14.05
C GLU A 229 -11.15 -13.80 -13.78
N ASP A 230 -11.11 -14.95 -13.10
CA ASP A 230 -12.31 -15.69 -12.65
C ASP A 230 -13.17 -14.87 -11.68
N LEU A 231 -12.55 -13.99 -10.89
CA LEU A 231 -13.23 -13.04 -10.00
C LEU A 231 -13.71 -11.76 -10.73
N GLY A 232 -13.50 -11.64 -12.04
CA GLY A 232 -14.00 -10.54 -12.85
C GLY A 232 -13.05 -9.35 -13.02
N LEU A 233 -11.79 -9.47 -12.60
CA LEU A 233 -10.76 -8.47 -12.88
C LEU A 233 -9.96 -8.86 -14.14
N PRO A 234 -10.19 -8.20 -15.30
CA PRO A 234 -9.45 -8.54 -16.52
C PRO A 234 -7.97 -8.21 -16.35
N ARG A 235 -7.09 -9.02 -16.93
CA ARG A 235 -5.66 -8.76 -16.89
C ARG A 235 -5.27 -7.50 -17.67
N TRP A 236 -4.35 -6.72 -17.12
CA TRP A 236 -3.80 -5.56 -17.82
C TRP A 236 -2.86 -6.03 -18.95
N THR A 237 -3.28 -5.79 -20.20
CA THR A 237 -2.48 -6.03 -21.42
C THR A 237 -1.80 -4.76 -21.89
#